data_AF-A0A7Y2UEM6-F1
#
_entry.id   AF-A0A7Y2UEM6-F1
#
_cell.length_a   1.000
_cell.length_b   1.000
_cell.length_c   1.000
_cell.angle_alpha   90.00
_cell.angle_beta   90.00
_cell.angle_gamma   90.00
#
_symmetry.space_group_name_H-M   'P 1'
#
loop_
_entity.id
_entity.type
_entity.pdbx_description
1 polymer ?
#
loop_
_entity_poly.entity_id
_entity_poly.type
_entity_poly.pdbx_seq_one_letter_code
_entity_poly.pdbx_strand_id
1 'polypeptide(L)'
;MNESRRKPGYKTREEVDFVIVGSGAAGGVLAKELSANGFSVVVLEQGPYRTAADFKHDEMEIMFQNELMDHPGWSDPQTFRQSESDTATAPQGGPPPALYARGVGGS
;
A
#
# COMPACT_ATOMS: atom_id res chain seq x y z
N MET A 1 14.48 2.20 -27.03
CA MET A 1 14.84 0.81 -26.68
C MET A 1 13.93 0.42 -25.52
N ASN A 2 12.95 -0.45 -25.73
CA ASN A 2 11.91 -0.77 -24.76
C ASN A 2 12.20 -2.17 -24.21
N GLU A 3 13.00 -2.26 -23.15
CA GLU A 3 13.18 -3.53 -22.44
C GLU A 3 11.95 -3.79 -21.60
N SER A 4 11.05 -4.63 -22.11
CA SER A 4 10.03 -5.28 -21.27
C SER A 4 10.76 -6.17 -20.27
N ARG A 5 11.09 -5.61 -19.10
CA ARG A 5 11.74 -6.33 -18.01
C ARG A 5 10.78 -7.43 -17.56
N ARG A 6 11.09 -8.68 -17.92
CA ARG A 6 10.31 -9.86 -17.54
C ARG A 6 10.13 -9.84 -16.02
N LYS A 7 8.87 -9.75 -15.55
CA LYS A 7 8.60 -9.79 -14.11
C LYS A 7 9.19 -11.08 -13.54
N PRO A 8 9.92 -11.04 -12.40
CA PRO A 8 10.40 -12.25 -11.78
C PRO A 8 9.20 -13.17 -11.46
N GLY A 9 9.33 -14.45 -11.79
CA GLY A 9 8.34 -15.45 -11.42
C GLY A 9 8.65 -16.00 -10.03
N TYR A 10 7.64 -16.08 -9.18
CA TYR A 10 7.76 -16.63 -7.82
C TYR A 10 6.83 -17.84 -7.67
N LYS A 11 7.25 -18.83 -6.88
CA LYS A 11 6.38 -19.96 -6.53
C LYS A 11 5.35 -19.47 -5.49
N THR A 12 4.11 -19.27 -5.91
CA THR A 12 3.04 -18.70 -5.07
C THR A 12 2.45 -19.66 -4.03
N ARG A 13 2.97 -20.90 -3.97
CA ARG A 13 2.54 -21.95 -3.02
C ARG A 13 3.70 -22.48 -2.17
N GLU A 14 4.84 -21.82 -2.21
CA GLU A 14 5.96 -22.15 -1.34
C GLU A 14 5.67 -21.58 0.06
N GLU A 15 5.88 -22.38 1.10
CA GLU A 15 5.77 -21.92 2.47
C GLU A 15 6.90 -20.92 2.77
N VAL A 16 6.59 -19.90 3.55
CA VAL A 16 7.53 -18.87 3.98
C VAL A 16 7.40 -18.60 5.46
N ASP A 17 8.48 -18.14 6.08
CA ASP A 17 8.52 -17.86 7.52
C ASP A 17 7.67 -16.63 7.87
N PHE A 18 7.67 -15.60 6.99
CA PHE A 18 6.95 -14.36 7.22
C PHE A 18 6.28 -13.81 5.96
N VAL A 19 5.06 -13.27 6.15
CA VAL A 19 4.36 -12.45 5.15
C VAL A 19 4.18 -11.06 5.72
N ILE A 20 4.70 -10.06 5.02
CA ILE A 20 4.56 -8.64 5.35
C ILE A 20 3.58 -8.02 4.37
N VAL A 21 2.50 -7.44 4.89
CA VAL A 21 1.52 -6.69 4.10
C VAL A 21 1.83 -5.21 4.25
N GLY A 22 2.46 -4.63 3.25
CA GLY A 22 2.96 -3.26 3.26
C GLY A 22 4.47 -3.18 3.09
N SER A 23 4.91 -2.49 2.03
CA SER A 23 6.33 -2.19 1.77
C SER A 23 6.74 -0.78 2.21
N GLY A 24 5.85 -0.07 2.91
CA GLY A 24 6.10 1.25 3.49
C GLY A 24 7.22 1.27 4.54
N ALA A 25 7.37 2.40 5.24
CA ALA A 25 8.52 2.69 6.10
C ALA A 25 8.83 1.60 7.13
N ALA A 26 7.81 1.01 7.76
CA ALA A 26 7.99 -0.08 8.72
C ALA A 26 8.22 -1.43 8.04
N GLY A 27 7.41 -1.76 7.02
CA GLY A 27 7.43 -3.06 6.38
C GLY A 27 8.71 -3.34 5.61
N GLY A 28 9.25 -2.33 4.92
CA GLY A 28 10.54 -2.45 4.23
C GLY A 28 11.72 -2.68 5.18
N VAL A 29 11.74 -1.98 6.32
CA VAL A 29 12.76 -2.18 7.35
C VAL A 29 12.67 -3.58 7.93
N LEU A 30 11.47 -4.04 8.29
CA LEU A 30 11.28 -5.38 8.84
C LEU A 30 11.65 -6.47 7.82
N ALA A 31 11.27 -6.29 6.55
CA ALA A 31 11.64 -7.21 5.47
C ALA A 31 13.16 -7.34 5.33
N LYS A 32 13.89 -6.21 5.39
CA LYS A 32 15.35 -6.20 5.36
C LYS A 32 15.93 -6.98 6.54
N GLU A 33 15.50 -6.69 7.76
CA GLU A 33 16.07 -7.32 8.95
C GLU A 33 15.80 -8.82 8.98
N LEU A 34 14.57 -9.26 8.67
CA LEU A 34 14.22 -10.69 8.64
C LEU A 34 14.97 -11.43 7.52
N SER A 35 14.97 -10.91 6.30
CA SER A 35 15.65 -11.56 5.17
C SER A 35 17.17 -11.62 5.35
N ALA A 36 17.78 -10.58 5.93
CA ALA A 36 19.21 -10.58 6.25
C ALA A 36 19.60 -11.63 7.29
N ASN A 37 18.67 -12.06 8.14
CA ASN A 37 18.87 -13.12 9.12
C ASN A 37 18.50 -14.53 8.60
N GLY A 38 18.29 -14.68 7.29
CA GLY A 38 18.12 -15.97 6.63
C GLY A 38 16.68 -16.49 6.57
N PHE A 39 15.69 -15.69 6.97
CA PHE A 39 14.29 -16.06 6.86
C PHE A 39 13.76 -15.84 5.43
N SER A 40 12.84 -16.71 5.03
CA SER A 40 12.05 -16.54 3.82
C SER A 40 10.91 -15.55 4.06
N VAL A 41 10.86 -14.48 3.26
CA VAL A 41 9.92 -13.37 3.48
C VAL A 41 9.23 -13.00 2.17
N VAL A 42 7.90 -12.91 2.21
CA VAL A 42 7.09 -12.34 1.12
C VAL A 42 6.56 -10.98 1.55
N VAL A 43 6.75 -9.97 0.70
CA VAL A 43 6.19 -8.64 0.90
C VAL A 43 5.10 -8.40 -0.14
N LEU A 44 3.90 -8.04 0.32
CA LEU A 44 2.77 -7.67 -0.53
C LEU A 44 2.58 -6.15 -0.47
N GLU A 45 2.47 -5.53 -1.63
CA GLU A 45 2.20 -4.09 -1.77
C GLU A 45 1.02 -3.89 -2.71
N GLN A 46 0.06 -3.05 -2.31
CA GLN A 46 -1.11 -2.70 -3.11
C GLN A 46 -0.74 -1.65 -4.15
N GLY A 47 0.10 -0.69 -3.77
CA GLY A 47 0.50 0.43 -4.61
C GLY A 47 1.52 0.06 -5.70
N PRO A 48 1.75 0.97 -6.68
CA PRO A 48 2.80 0.80 -7.66
C PRO A 48 4.19 0.89 -7.00
N TYR A 49 5.20 0.31 -7.66
CA TYR A 49 6.60 0.51 -7.25
C TYR A 49 6.99 1.97 -7.45
N ARG A 50 7.35 2.65 -6.36
CA ARG A 50 7.81 4.05 -6.35
C ARG A 50 9.30 4.12 -6.07
N THR A 51 9.93 5.13 -6.63
CA THR A 51 11.33 5.49 -6.46
C THR A 51 11.42 6.88 -5.84
N ALA A 52 12.62 7.28 -5.38
CA ALA A 52 12.83 8.61 -4.82
C ALA A 52 12.42 9.75 -5.79
N ALA A 53 12.54 9.54 -7.11
CA ALA A 53 12.16 10.52 -8.12
C ALA A 53 10.63 10.70 -8.27
N ASP A 54 9.84 9.74 -7.78
CA ASP A 54 8.37 9.83 -7.78
C ASP A 54 7.83 10.72 -6.65
N PHE A 55 8.66 11.08 -5.67
CA PHE A 55 8.28 11.93 -4.54
C PHE A 55 8.71 13.37 -4.80
N LYS A 56 7.76 14.19 -5.25
CA LYS A 56 7.94 15.63 -5.41
C LYS A 56 7.48 16.37 -4.15
N HIS A 57 8.04 17.56 -3.91
CA HIS A 57 7.63 18.44 -2.82
C HIS A 57 6.67 19.53 -3.32
N ASP A 58 5.69 19.14 -4.16
CA ASP A 58 4.64 20.04 -4.66
C ASP A 58 3.33 19.71 -3.94
N GLU A 59 3.03 20.46 -2.88
CA GLU A 59 1.82 20.26 -2.08
C GLU A 59 0.54 20.53 -2.89
N MET A 60 0.61 21.37 -3.93
CA MET A 60 -0.55 21.67 -4.77
C MET A 60 -0.90 20.48 -5.67
N GLU A 61 0.11 19.81 -6.24
CA GLU A 61 -0.06 18.60 -7.05
C GLU A 61 -0.54 17.42 -6.19
N ILE A 62 0.03 17.25 -4.99
CA ILE A 62 -0.36 16.19 -4.04
C ILE A 62 -1.80 16.39 -3.53
N MET A 63 -2.14 17.57 -3.00
CA MET A 63 -3.42 17.77 -2.33
C MET A 63 -4.58 18.03 -3.28
N PHE A 64 -4.35 18.70 -4.42
CA PHE A 64 -5.43 19.13 -5.31
C PHE A 64 -5.45 18.41 -6.66
N GLN A 65 -4.35 17.76 -7.05
CA GLN A 65 -4.26 17.01 -8.31
C GLN A 65 -4.15 15.50 -8.08
N ASN A 66 -4.35 15.05 -6.84
CA ASN A 66 -4.41 13.64 -6.43
C ASN A 66 -3.12 12.86 -6.70
N GLU A 67 -1.96 13.53 -6.72
CA GLU A 67 -0.68 12.87 -6.84
C GLU A 67 -0.45 11.99 -5.59
N LEU A 68 0.07 10.77 -5.81
CA LEU A 68 0.28 9.71 -4.79
C LEU A 68 -0.99 9.12 -4.15
N MET A 69 -2.11 9.83 -4.15
CA MET A 69 -3.38 9.37 -3.56
C MET A 69 -4.31 8.65 -4.56
N ASP A 70 -4.09 8.82 -5.87
CA ASP A 70 -4.78 8.15 -7.00
C ASP A 70 -6.31 8.21 -6.94
N HIS A 71 -6.90 9.38 -7.23
CA HIS A 71 -8.28 9.61 -6.83
C HIS A 71 -9.22 10.43 -7.76
N PRO A 72 -10.13 9.79 -8.54
CA PRO A 72 -11.18 10.50 -9.28
C PRO A 72 -12.62 10.37 -8.74
N GLY A 73 -12.94 9.57 -7.70
CA GLY A 73 -14.36 9.39 -7.23
C GLY A 73 -14.71 8.47 -6.03
N TRP A 74 -13.72 7.94 -5.30
CA TRP A 74 -13.63 7.21 -4.02
C TRP A 74 -13.96 5.73 -4.14
N SER A 75 -12.97 4.99 -4.65
CA SER A 75 -12.97 3.53 -4.83
C SER A 75 -12.29 2.74 -3.69
N ASP A 76 -12.06 3.34 -2.54
CA ASP A 76 -11.46 2.71 -1.35
C ASP A 76 -12.41 2.87 -0.15
N PRO A 77 -13.49 2.07 -0.09
CA PRO A 77 -14.53 2.25 0.90
C PRO A 77 -14.00 1.95 2.30
N GLN A 78 -13.92 2.98 3.13
CA GLN A 78 -13.67 2.83 4.56
C GLN A 78 -15.00 2.53 5.25
N THR A 79 -15.09 1.40 5.93
CA THR A 79 -16.30 1.00 6.64
C THR A 79 -16.13 1.16 8.14
N PHE A 80 -17.19 1.59 8.83
CA PHE A 80 -17.20 1.79 10.27
C PHE A 80 -18.31 0.98 10.93
N ARG A 81 -18.02 0.53 12.16
CA ARG A 81 -18.99 -0.06 13.09
C ARG A 81 -18.80 0.59 14.46
N GLN A 82 -19.89 0.87 15.16
CA GLN A 82 -19.85 1.54 16.47
C GLN A 82 -19.53 0.55 17.59
N SER A 83 -20.11 -0.64 17.51
CA SER A 83 -19.83 -1.75 18.42
C SER A 83 -19.31 -2.97 17.66
N GLU A 84 -18.73 -3.93 18.38
CA GLU A 84 -18.20 -5.17 17.81
C GLU A 84 -19.26 -6.00 17.09
N SER A 85 -20.49 -5.99 17.61
CA SER A 85 -21.63 -6.73 17.04
C SER A 85 -22.22 -6.09 15.79
N ASP A 86 -21.90 -4.84 15.49
CA ASP A 86 -22.48 -4.14 14.36
C ASP A 86 -21.81 -4.54 13.04
N THR A 87 -22.62 -4.61 11.97
CA THR A 87 -22.08 -4.75 10.61
C THR A 87 -21.42 -3.43 10.19
N ALA A 88 -20.19 -3.50 9.69
CA ALA A 88 -19.48 -2.32 9.22
C ALA A 88 -20.13 -1.78 7.93
N THR A 89 -20.37 -0.47 7.88
CA THR A 89 -20.99 0.19 6.73
C THR A 89 -20.13 1.35 6.22
N ALA A 90 -20.16 1.59 4.92
CA ALA A 90 -19.50 2.76 4.35
C ALA A 90 -20.28 4.03 4.71
N PRO A 91 -19.60 5.13 5.10
CA PRO A 91 -20.24 6.42 5.32
C PRO A 91 -20.99 6.88 4.07
N GLN A 92 -22.17 7.45 4.26
CA GLN A 92 -23.00 7.98 3.18
C GLN A 92 -22.71 9.47 3.01
N GLY A 93 -21.80 9.79 2.09
CA GLY A 93 -21.42 11.17 1.76
C GLY A 93 -20.40 11.79 2.73
N GLY A 94 -19.85 12.93 2.31
CA GLY A 94 -18.74 13.59 3.02
C GLY A 94 -17.36 13.03 2.65
N PRO A 95 -16.27 13.66 3.11
CA PRO A 95 -14.91 13.16 2.90
C PRO A 95 -14.71 11.82 3.63
N PRO A 96 -13.82 10.94 3.12
CA PRO A 96 -13.51 9.69 3.78
C PRO A 96 -12.93 10.00 5.17
N PRO A 97 -13.23 9.17 6.19
CA PRO A 97 -12.75 9.41 7.55
C PRO A 97 -11.23 9.45 7.70
N ALA A 98 -10.49 8.81 6.80
CA ALA A 98 -9.05 8.97 6.67
C ALA A 98 -8.64 9.21 5.21
N LEU A 99 -7.66 10.07 5.00
CA LEU A 99 -7.02 10.27 3.69
C LEU A 99 -5.74 9.44 3.68
N TYR A 100 -5.79 8.28 3.03
CA TYR A 100 -4.63 7.43 2.80
C TYR A 100 -4.39 7.31 1.31
N ALA A 101 -3.12 7.35 0.91
CA ALA A 101 -2.73 6.86 -0.40
C ALA A 101 -3.03 5.35 -0.49
N ARG A 102 -3.29 4.87 -1.71
CA ARG A 102 -3.58 3.45 -1.98
C ARG A 102 -2.32 2.60 -1.88
N GLY A 103 -1.87 2.39 -0.66
CA GLY A 103 -0.76 1.51 -0.28
C GLY A 103 -1.09 0.75 0.99
N VAL A 104 -0.29 -0.26 1.31
CA VAL A 104 -0.35 -0.95 2.59
C VAL A 104 0.77 -0.43 3.50
N GLY A 105 0.40 0.08 4.68
CA GLY A 105 1.38 0.52 5.69
C GLY A 105 1.57 2.04 5.88
N GLY A 106 0.50 2.83 5.75
CA GLY A 106 0.51 4.26 6.12
C GLY A 106 1.29 5.10 5.12
N SER A 107 0.59 5.60 4.11
CA SER A 107 1.07 6.58 3.13
C SER A 107 0.06 7.69 2.99
#